data_AF-A0A359B0G4-F1
#
_entry.id   AF-A0A359B0G4-F1
#
_cell.length_a   1.000
_cell.length_b   1.000
_cell.length_c   1.000
_cell.angle_alpha   90.00
_cell.angle_beta   90.00
_cell.angle_gamma   90.00
#
_symmetry.space_group_name_H-M   'P 1'
#
loop_
_entity.id
_entity.type
_entity.pdbx_description
1 polymer ?
#
loop_
_entity_poly.entity_id
_entity_poly.type
_entity_poly.pdbx_seq_one_letter_code
_entity_poly.pdbx_strand_id
1 'polypeptide(L)' 'AELANLGKSYVVFEYPKMRSKFEQLFDKQREDLAAKTLKQYLGRSYDLFTLVKDMKEQDFVQARIPADLNIR' A
#
# COMPACT_ATOMS: atom_id res chain seq x y z
N ALA A 1 -30.99 16.17 -20.95
CA ALA A 1 -30.26 16.50 -19.71
C ALA A 1 -29.52 15.25 -19.24
N GLU A 2 -28.36 14.91 -19.84
CA GLU A 2 -27.64 13.65 -19.53
C GLU A 2 -26.12 13.72 -19.68
N LEU A 3 -25.51 14.92 -19.69
CA LEU A 3 -24.05 15.04 -19.88
C LEU A 3 -23.32 15.80 -18.76
N ALA A 4 -24.01 16.18 -17.69
CA ALA A 4 -23.43 16.98 -16.59
C ALA A 4 -22.92 16.15 -15.40
N ASN A 5 -23.12 14.82 -15.38
CA ASN A 5 -22.83 13.96 -14.22
C ASN A 5 -21.51 13.17 -14.29
N LEU A 6 -20.66 13.37 -15.31
CA LEU A 6 -19.42 12.61 -15.50
C LEU A 6 -18.15 13.28 -14.90
N GLY A 7 -18.31 14.40 -14.18
CA GLY A 7 -17.18 15.23 -13.72
C GLY A 7 -16.53 14.87 -12.38
N LYS A 8 -16.79 13.70 -11.78
CA LYS A 8 -16.41 13.40 -10.38
C LYS A 8 -15.59 12.13 -10.13
N SER A 9 -14.74 11.66 -11.05
CA SER A 9 -13.86 10.53 -10.67
C SER A 9 -12.47 10.45 -11.32
N TYR A 10 -11.92 11.53 -11.86
CA TYR A 10 -10.49 11.51 -12.22
C TYR A 10 -9.67 11.79 -10.95
N VAL A 11 -9.24 10.73 -10.27
CA VAL A 11 -8.19 10.80 -9.25
C VAL A 11 -6.88 11.06 -9.98
N VAL A 12 -6.41 12.30 -9.93
CA VAL A 12 -5.08 12.65 -10.41
C VAL A 12 -4.10 12.14 -9.36
N PHE A 13 -3.51 10.97 -9.61
CA PHE A 13 -2.38 10.49 -8.82
C PHE A 13 -1.15 11.29 -9.23
N GLU A 14 -0.68 12.16 -8.33
CA GLU A 14 0.61 12.81 -8.51
C GLU A 14 1.72 11.75 -8.53
N TYR A 15 2.61 11.82 -9.52
CA TYR A 15 3.77 10.92 -9.57
C TYR A 15 4.63 11.11 -8.31
N PRO A 16 5.11 10.02 -7.69
CA PRO A 16 5.94 10.12 -6.50
C PRO A 16 7.18 10.96 -6.81
N LYS A 17 7.44 11.96 -5.96
CA LYS A 17 8.57 12.89 -6.11
C LYS A 17 9.88 12.11 -6.20
N MET A 18 10.74 12.52 -7.13
CA MET A 18 12.05 11.91 -7.33
C MET A 18 12.90 12.12 -6.06
N ARG A 19 13.14 11.05 -5.30
CA ARG A 19 13.89 11.13 -4.03
C ARG A 19 15.38 11.31 -4.30
N SER A 20 16.00 12.30 -3.68
CA SER A 20 17.45 12.52 -3.77
C SER A 20 18.23 11.36 -3.14
N LYS A 21 19.47 11.09 -3.58
CA LYS A 21 20.30 10.00 -3.03
C LYS A 21 20.50 10.10 -1.51
N PHE A 22 20.62 11.32 -0.99
CA PHE A 22 20.71 11.58 0.45
C PHE A 22 19.40 11.28 1.18
N GLU A 23 18.26 11.68 0.61
CA GLU A 23 16.95 11.39 1.19
C GLU A 23 16.72 9.89 1.30
N GLN A 24 17.09 9.11 0.28
CA GLN A 24 17.00 7.64 0.31
C GLN A 24 17.88 7.02 1.42
N LEU A 25 19.06 7.60 1.68
CA LEU A 25 19.96 7.11 2.74
C LEU A 25 19.40 7.41 4.14
N PHE A 26 18.88 8.63 4.35
CA PHE A 26 18.27 9.02 5.63
C PHE A 26 16.96 8.27 5.89
N ASP A 27 16.14 8.05 4.86
CA ASP A 27 14.90 7.26 4.95
C ASP A 27 15.20 5.84 5.43
N LYS A 28 16.20 5.19 4.82
CA LYS A 28 16.64 3.84 5.21
C LYS A 28 17.11 3.74 6.67
N GLN A 29 17.82 4.76 7.17
CA GLN A 29 18.25 4.77 8.58
C GLN A 29 17.07 4.98 9.54
N ARG A 30 16.07 5.76 9.15
CA ARG A 30 14.86 5.98 9.95
C ARG A 30 13.97 4.75 9.98
N GLU A 31 13.81 4.08 8.85
CA GLU A 31 13.08 2.81 8.77
C GLU A 31 13.77 1.72 9.59
N ASP A 32 15.09 1.61 9.52
CA ASP A 32 15.88 0.66 10.31
C ASP A 32 15.75 0.95 11.82
N LEU A 33 15.76 2.23 12.22
CA LEU A 33 15.55 2.63 13.61
C LEU A 33 14.12 2.31 14.08
N ALA A 34 13.10 2.64 13.28
CA ALA A 34 11.70 2.36 13.60
C ALA A 34 11.44 0.84 13.69
N ALA A 35 12.03 0.04 12.80
CA ALA A 35 11.94 -1.40 12.86
C ALA A 35 12.62 -1.96 14.12
N LYS A 36 13.80 -1.43 14.49
CA LYS A 36 14.50 -1.80 15.72
C LYS A 36 13.72 -1.44 16.98
N THR A 37 13.13 -0.24 17.05
CA THR A 37 12.32 0.17 18.22
C THR A 37 11.03 -0.64 18.33
N LEU A 38 10.34 -0.88 17.22
CA LEU A 38 9.15 -1.74 17.18
C LEU A 38 9.49 -3.17 17.62
N LYS A 39 10.61 -3.72 17.14
CA LYS A 39 11.09 -5.05 17.54
C LYS A 39 11.47 -5.11 19.02
N GLN A 40 12.10 -4.06 19.55
CA GLN A 40 12.46 -3.98 20.97
C GLN A 40 11.23 -3.86 21.87
N TYR A 41 10.22 -3.09 21.45
CA TYR A 41 8.98 -2.89 22.22
C TYR A 41 8.08 -4.12 22.21
N LEU A 42 7.87 -4.72 21.03
CA LEU A 42 6.95 -5.85 20.85
C LEU A 42 7.59 -7.20 21.19
N GLY A 43 8.93 -7.30 21.12
CA GLY A 43 9.66 -8.53 21.40
C GLY A 43 9.09 -9.71 20.61
N ARG A 44 8.57 -10.73 21.32
CA ARG A 44 7.98 -11.94 20.73
C ARG A 44 6.68 -11.68 19.95
N SER A 45 5.96 -10.58 20.26
CA SER A 45 4.73 -10.20 19.54
C SER A 45 4.99 -9.48 18.21
N TYR A 46 6.25 -9.14 17.91
CA TYR A 46 6.64 -8.50 16.64
C TYR A 46 6.35 -9.39 15.42
N ASP A 47 6.53 -10.71 15.55
CA ASP A 47 6.27 -11.66 14.46
C ASP A 47 4.77 -11.74 14.12
N LEU A 48 3.91 -11.74 15.15
CA LEU A 48 2.46 -11.69 14.96
C LEU A 48 2.00 -10.38 14.33
N PHE A 49 2.59 -9.25 14.75
CA PHE A 49 2.32 -7.95 14.13
C PHE A 49 2.76 -7.92 12.67
N THR A 50 3.95 -8.46 12.35
CA THR A 50 4.47 -8.54 10.98
C THR A 50 3.55 -9.37 10.09
N LEU A 51 3.09 -10.51 10.60
CA LEU A 51 2.13 -11.37 9.89
C LEU A 51 0.84 -10.62 9.55
N VAL A 52 0.24 -9.92 10.54
CA VAL A 52 -0.99 -9.15 10.33
C VAL A 52 -0.77 -7.99 9.34
N LYS A 53 0.39 -7.31 9.41
CA LYS A 53 0.77 -6.27 8.46
C LYS A 53 0.88 -6.81 7.03
N ASP A 54 1.56 -7.93 6.85
CA ASP A 54 1.78 -8.53 5.53
C ASP A 54 0.46 -9.00 4.89
N MET A 55 -0.47 -9.54 5.68
CA MET A 55 -1.82 -9.87 5.20
C MET A 55 -2.57 -8.64 4.70
N LYS A 56 -2.48 -7.51 5.40
CA LYS A 56 -3.11 -6.25 5.00
C LYS A 56 -2.52 -5.69 3.70
N GLU A 57 -1.22 -5.84 3.46
CA GLU A 57 -0.58 -5.37 2.22
C GLU A 57 -0.93 -6.25 1.00
N GLN A 58 -1.30 -7.51 1.22
CA GLN A 58 -1.72 -8.43 0.15
C GLN A 58 -3.18 -8.23 -0.32
N ASP A 59 -3.98 -7.42 0.37
CA ASP A 59 -5.43 -7.27 0.17
C ASP A 59 -5.84 -6.39 -1.06
N PHE A 60 -5.10 -6.49 -2.17
CA PHE A 60 -5.43 -5.85 -3.44
C PHE A 60 -5.58 -6.84 -4.61
N VAL A 61 -5.92 -8.10 -4.35
CA VAL A 61 -6.33 -9.02 -5.43
C VAL A 61 -7.74 -8.64 -5.87
N GLN A 62 -7.82 -7.67 -6.79
CA GLN A 62 -9.04 -7.41 -7.54
C GLN A 62 -9.36 -8.64 -8.40
N ALA A 63 -10.31 -9.46 -7.97
CA ALA A 63 -10.84 -10.52 -8.82
C ALA A 63 -11.55 -9.86 -10.01
N ARG A 64 -10.93 -9.84 -11.19
CA ARG A 64 -11.60 -9.46 -12.43
C ARG A 64 -12.50 -10.61 -12.84
N ILE A 65 -13.82 -10.42 -12.71
CA ILE A 65 -14.80 -11.34 -13.27
C ILE A 65 -14.64 -11.30 -14.80
N PRO A 66 -14.32 -12.41 -15.48
CA PRO A 66 -14.27 -12.45 -16.94
C PRO A 66 -15.68 -12.20 -17.50
N ALA A 67 -15.77 -11.39 -18.57
CA ALA A 67 -17.04 -10.97 -19.16
C ALA A 67 -17.87 -12.11 -19.76
N ASP A 68 -17.29 -13.30 -19.96
CA ASP A 68 -17.93 -14.46 -20.55
C ASP A 68 -18.24 -15.53 -19.49
N LEU A 69 -18.97 -15.14 -18.45
CA LEU A 69 -19.58 -16.11 -17.54
C LEU A 69 -20.78 -16.72 -18.26
N ASN A 70 -20.53 -17.71 -19.13
CA ASN A 70 -21.60 -18.45 -19.79
C ASN A 70 -22.23 -19.44 -18.79
N ILE A 71 -23.21 -18.95 -18.03
CA ILE A 71 -24.04 -19.76 -17.15
C ILE A 71 -24.96 -20.58 -18.04
N ARG A 72 -24.71 -21.88 -18.14
CA ARG A 72 -25.56 -22.82 -18.86
C ARG A 72 -26.40 -23.64 -17.90
#